data_AF-A0A9P5NX08-F1
#
_entry.id   AF-A0A9P5NX08-F1
#
_cell.length_a   1.000
_cell.length_b   1.000
_cell.length_c   1.000
_cell.angle_alpha   90.00
_cell.angle_beta   90.00
_cell.angle_gamma   90.00
#
_symmetry.space_group_name_H-M   'P 1'
#
loop_
_entity.id
_entity.type
_entity.pdbx_description
1 polymer ?
#
loop_
_entity_poly.entity_id
_entity_poly.type
_entity_poly.pdbx_seq_one_letter_code
_entity_poly.pdbx_strand_id
1 'polypeptide(L)'
;MNHLLRKLRMPGRMTKGQQEFIYNKLAALYLPAMVNRFLEPSPLPTGSPADFVEDFKLNNVYIEVMGTISHTPYFAKYLNSDLPAAQGGKQLMRVVAERLVEVAPSWDPKMLNPPPGRAPGYFQMAAATSIQLLSTLLASFVEEPKDSPVHIPAELKTRLLIWLKNWKRRHSTEFLGRVCERTRSQLEGGKEVMTEAKFMRHMLLNLDNCGKPGCRSKSHLKVCSKCKTVRYVSFPNNTTFTLLNTHSF
;
A
#
# COMPACT_ATOMS: atom_id res chain seq x y z
N MET A 1 3.37 -20.25 -5.27
CA MET A 1 4.33 -19.13 -5.35
C MET A 1 4.61 -18.42 -4.01
N ASN A 2 4.11 -18.89 -2.85
CA ASN A 2 4.41 -18.36 -1.50
C ASN A 2 5.86 -18.59 -0.98
N HIS A 3 6.81 -18.90 -1.87
CA HIS A 3 8.13 -19.42 -1.48
C HIS A 3 9.27 -18.39 -1.62
N LEU A 4 9.17 -17.42 -2.54
CA LEU A 4 10.29 -16.53 -2.87
C LEU A 4 10.59 -15.53 -1.74
N LEU A 5 9.57 -14.89 -1.14
CA LEU A 5 9.81 -13.96 -0.03
C LEU A 5 10.04 -14.64 1.32
N ARG A 6 9.47 -15.84 1.55
CA ARG A 6 9.86 -16.67 2.71
C ARG A 6 11.33 -17.11 2.62
N LYS A 7 11.87 -17.31 1.41
CA LYS A 7 13.30 -17.58 1.15
C LYS A 7 14.18 -16.33 1.21
N LEU A 8 13.61 -15.13 1.06
CA LEU A 8 14.30 -13.87 1.34
C LEU A 8 14.37 -13.54 2.84
N ARG A 9 13.89 -14.42 3.74
CA ARG A 9 14.49 -14.51 5.08
C ARG A 9 15.92 -14.95 4.90
N MET A 10 16.80 -13.97 4.68
CA MET A 10 18.22 -14.20 4.54
C MET A 10 18.70 -15.04 5.74
N PRO A 11 19.43 -16.12 5.52
CA PRO A 11 19.98 -16.94 6.60
C PRO A 11 21.04 -16.11 7.34
N GLY A 12 20.58 -15.41 8.37
CA GLY A 12 21.37 -14.48 9.18
C GLY A 12 20.43 -13.52 9.91
N ARG A 13 20.61 -13.32 11.22
CA ARG A 13 19.81 -12.35 11.99
C ARG A 13 20.18 -10.94 11.56
N MET A 14 19.59 -10.47 10.47
CA MET A 14 19.62 -9.06 10.09
C MET A 14 18.95 -8.25 11.20
N THR A 15 19.57 -7.16 11.62
CA THR A 15 18.95 -6.28 12.62
C THR A 15 17.75 -5.56 12.01
N LYS A 16 16.82 -5.13 12.85
CA LYS A 16 15.65 -4.35 12.41
C LYS A 16 16.06 -3.13 11.58
N GLY A 17 17.12 -2.42 11.98
CA GLY A 17 17.62 -1.25 11.25
C GLY A 17 18.20 -1.58 9.86
N GLN A 18 18.89 -2.72 9.71
CA GLN A 18 19.37 -3.17 8.40
C GLN A 18 18.21 -3.53 7.46
N GLN A 19 17.19 -4.21 7.99
CA GLN A 19 16.00 -4.56 7.22
C GLN A 19 15.27 -3.31 6.73
N GLU A 20 15.05 -2.34 7.60
CA GLU A 20 14.44 -1.05 7.26
C GLU A 20 15.25 -0.29 6.21
N PHE A 21 16.58 -0.28 6.32
CA PHE A 21 17.46 0.34 5.32
C PHE A 21 17.29 -0.31 3.93
N ILE A 22 17.28 -1.64 3.86
CA ILE A 22 17.07 -2.37 2.60
C ILE A 22 15.70 -2.08 2.01
N TYR A 23 14.64 -2.08 2.83
CA TYR A 23 13.29 -1.79 2.36
C TYR A 23 13.13 -0.36 1.84
N ASN A 24 13.72 0.62 2.52
CA ASN A 24 13.73 2.00 2.03
C ASN A 24 14.49 2.11 0.71
N LYS A 25 15.64 1.43 0.56
CA LYS A 25 16.41 1.43 -0.69
C LYS A 25 15.64 0.76 -1.83
N LEU A 26 14.99 -0.37 -1.56
CA LEU A 26 14.15 -1.08 -2.53
C LEU A 26 12.98 -0.20 -2.98
N ALA A 27 12.29 0.45 -2.04
CA ALA A 27 11.21 1.36 -2.33
C ALA A 27 11.69 2.57 -3.16
N ALA A 28 12.77 3.22 -2.76
CA ALA A 28 13.31 4.39 -3.45
C ALA A 28 13.69 4.10 -4.91
N LEU A 29 14.31 2.94 -5.17
CA LEU A 29 14.83 2.60 -6.49
C LEU A 29 13.77 1.99 -7.42
N TYR A 30 12.88 1.15 -6.89
CA TYR A 30 12.07 0.27 -7.74
C TYR A 30 10.55 0.48 -7.60
N LEU A 31 10.08 1.24 -6.62
CA LEU A 31 8.64 1.38 -6.39
C LEU A 31 7.86 1.88 -7.62
N PRO A 32 8.28 2.94 -8.33
CA PRO A 32 7.56 3.38 -9.53
C PRO A 32 7.43 2.28 -10.59
N ALA A 33 8.53 1.55 -10.84
CA ALA A 33 8.54 0.46 -11.81
C ALA A 33 7.67 -0.73 -11.36
N MET A 34 7.72 -1.10 -10.08
CA MET A 34 6.89 -2.17 -9.53
C MET A 34 5.40 -1.83 -9.60
N VAL A 35 5.04 -0.58 -9.34
CA VAL A 35 3.66 -0.11 -9.47
C VAL A 35 3.20 -0.20 -10.92
N ASN A 36 3.98 0.31 -11.87
CA ASN A 36 3.63 0.23 -13.28
C ASN A 36 3.47 -1.23 -13.75
N ARG A 37 4.38 -2.12 -13.33
CA ARG A 37 4.28 -3.55 -13.65
C ARG A 37 3.15 -4.28 -12.93
N PHE A 38 2.69 -3.76 -11.80
CA PHE A 38 1.47 -4.27 -11.16
C PHE A 38 0.22 -3.81 -11.92
N LEU A 39 0.15 -2.53 -12.30
CA LEU A 39 -0.97 -1.96 -13.06
C LEU A 39 -1.07 -2.59 -14.44
N GLU A 40 0.06 -2.81 -15.09
CA GLU A 40 0.19 -3.41 -16.42
C GLU A 40 1.11 -4.65 -16.32
N PRO A 41 0.59 -5.77 -15.80
CA PRO A 41 1.38 -6.99 -15.68
C PRO A 41 1.77 -7.52 -17.06
N SER A 42 3.02 -7.96 -17.18
CA SER A 42 3.48 -8.65 -18.38
C SER A 42 2.58 -9.85 -18.69
N PRO A 43 2.30 -10.13 -19.98
CA PRO A 43 1.52 -11.30 -20.34
C PRO A 43 2.25 -12.55 -19.85
N LEU A 44 1.46 -13.51 -19.36
CA LEU A 44 1.99 -14.81 -18.98
C LEU A 44 2.38 -15.62 -20.22
N PRO A 45 3.34 -16.56 -20.11
CA PRO A 45 3.72 -17.43 -21.22
C PRO A 45 2.52 -18.15 -21.84
N THR A 46 2.52 -18.29 -23.16
CA THR A 46 1.49 -19.07 -23.88
C THR A 46 1.43 -20.49 -23.32
N GLY A 47 0.22 -20.97 -23.03
CA GLY A 47 0.01 -22.28 -22.39
C GLY A 47 0.04 -22.26 -20.86
N SER A 48 0.13 -21.09 -20.23
CA SER A 48 -0.03 -20.97 -18.78
C SER A 48 -1.40 -21.51 -18.32
N PRO A 49 -1.46 -22.29 -17.22
CA PRO A 49 -2.72 -22.81 -16.68
C PRO A 49 -3.73 -21.69 -16.40
N ALA A 50 -5.00 -21.90 -16.74
CA ALA A 50 -6.04 -20.86 -16.63
C ALA A 50 -6.24 -20.38 -15.18
N ASP A 51 -6.13 -21.29 -14.21
CA ASP A 51 -6.19 -20.97 -12.77
C ASP A 51 -5.04 -20.04 -12.36
N PHE A 52 -3.85 -20.25 -12.93
CA PHE A 52 -2.69 -19.40 -12.68
C PHE A 52 -2.86 -18.01 -13.32
N VAL A 53 -3.42 -17.92 -14.52
CA VAL A 53 -3.71 -16.65 -15.19
C VAL A 53 -4.68 -15.79 -14.38
N GLU A 54 -5.73 -16.41 -13.84
CA GLU A 54 -6.70 -15.73 -13.00
C GLU A 54 -6.06 -15.22 -11.70
N ASP A 55 -5.31 -16.08 -11.00
CA ASP A 55 -4.63 -15.71 -9.76
C ASP A 55 -3.63 -14.57 -9.97
N PHE A 56 -2.89 -14.58 -11.09
CA PHE A 56 -1.82 -13.63 -11.38
C PHE A 56 -2.32 -12.20 -11.56
N LYS A 57 -3.61 -12.00 -11.89
CA LYS A 57 -4.23 -10.67 -11.99
C LYS A 57 -4.00 -9.85 -10.72
N LEU A 58 -4.18 -10.49 -9.56
CA LEU A 58 -4.03 -9.84 -8.26
C LEU A 58 -2.81 -10.36 -7.48
N ASN A 59 -2.62 -11.67 -7.44
CA ASN A 59 -1.57 -12.32 -6.66
C ASN A 59 -0.32 -12.59 -7.51
N ASN A 60 0.48 -11.54 -7.69
CA ASN A 60 1.77 -11.60 -8.37
C ASN A 60 2.88 -11.03 -7.49
N VAL A 61 4.14 -11.18 -7.91
CA VAL A 61 5.31 -10.76 -7.12
C VAL A 61 5.27 -9.27 -6.73
N TYR A 62 4.67 -8.42 -7.55
CA TYR A 62 4.65 -6.98 -7.30
C TYR A 62 3.75 -6.64 -6.10
N ILE A 63 2.60 -7.30 -5.94
CA ILE A 63 1.73 -7.03 -4.77
C ILE A 63 2.39 -7.47 -3.47
N GLU A 64 3.12 -8.58 -3.48
CA GLU A 64 3.80 -9.08 -2.29
C GLU A 64 4.94 -8.14 -1.87
N VAL A 65 5.74 -7.68 -2.84
CA VAL A 65 6.83 -6.74 -2.55
C VAL A 65 6.27 -5.40 -2.11
N MET A 66 5.25 -4.86 -2.80
CA MET A 66 4.59 -3.61 -2.38
C MET A 66 4.00 -3.73 -0.98
N GLY A 67 3.32 -4.83 -0.66
CA GLY A 67 2.82 -5.09 0.69
C GLY A 67 3.94 -5.15 1.73
N THR A 68 5.12 -5.67 1.37
CA THR A 68 6.29 -5.70 2.24
C THR A 68 6.85 -4.32 2.52
N ILE A 69 6.91 -3.43 1.52
CA ILE A 69 7.48 -2.07 1.67
C ILE A 69 6.46 -0.97 1.99
N SER A 70 5.17 -1.32 2.12
CA SER A 70 4.08 -0.33 2.28
C SER A 70 4.17 0.49 3.57
N HIS A 71 4.87 -0.02 4.57
CA HIS A 71 5.14 0.63 5.84
C HIS A 71 6.33 1.63 5.80
N THR A 72 7.03 1.73 4.67
CA THR A 72 8.19 2.62 4.56
C THR A 72 7.76 4.07 4.32
N PRO A 73 8.50 5.07 4.84
CA PRO A 73 8.26 6.47 4.50
C PRO A 73 8.27 6.71 2.99
N TYR A 74 9.20 6.10 2.25
CA TYR A 74 9.28 6.25 0.79
C TYR A 74 7.98 5.84 0.08
N PHE A 75 7.33 4.77 0.52
CA PHE A 75 6.04 4.35 -0.05
C PHE A 75 4.97 5.43 0.14
N ALA A 76 4.82 5.96 1.35
CA ALA A 76 3.88 7.04 1.63
C ALA A 76 4.21 8.31 0.82
N LYS A 77 5.50 8.66 0.69
CA LYS A 77 5.94 9.81 -0.11
C LYS A 77 5.63 9.64 -1.58
N TYR A 78 5.87 8.46 -2.14
CA TYR A 78 5.54 8.12 -3.52
C TYR A 78 4.04 8.33 -3.79
N LEU A 79 3.17 7.78 -2.95
CA LEU A 79 1.71 7.93 -3.11
C LEU A 79 1.21 9.38 -3.02
N ASN A 80 1.93 10.24 -2.30
CA ASN A 80 1.56 11.65 -2.09
C ASN A 80 2.32 12.61 -3.03
N SER A 81 3.19 12.12 -3.92
CA SER A 81 3.95 12.95 -4.85
C SER A 81 3.11 13.32 -6.07
N ASP A 82 3.29 14.55 -6.57
CA ASP A 82 2.68 15.01 -7.83
C ASP A 82 3.56 14.71 -9.06
N LEU A 83 4.75 14.15 -8.86
CA LEU A 83 5.67 13.87 -9.96
C LEU A 83 5.05 12.87 -10.95
N PRO A 84 5.31 12.97 -12.26
CA PRO A 84 4.77 12.04 -13.25
C PRO A 84 5.02 10.55 -12.92
N ALA A 85 6.18 10.23 -12.36
CA ALA A 85 6.54 8.86 -11.96
C ALA A 85 5.63 8.29 -10.84
N ALA A 86 4.93 9.15 -10.09
CA ALA A 86 4.04 8.77 -8.99
C ALA A 86 2.57 8.59 -9.40
N GLN A 87 2.21 8.90 -10.65
CA GLN A 87 0.82 8.84 -11.11
C GLN A 87 0.22 7.43 -11.04
N GLY A 88 1.03 6.39 -11.24
CA GLY A 88 0.59 5.00 -11.04
C GLY A 88 0.12 4.73 -9.60
N GLY A 89 0.78 5.34 -8.60
CA GLY A 89 0.42 5.22 -7.19
C GLY A 89 -1.00 5.70 -6.88
N LYS A 90 -1.47 6.72 -7.60
CA LYS A 90 -2.83 7.25 -7.48
C LYS A 90 -3.91 6.30 -8.02
N GLN A 91 -3.55 5.37 -8.90
CA GLN A 91 -4.46 4.39 -9.49
C GLN A 91 -4.53 3.08 -8.71
N LEU A 92 -3.50 2.78 -7.91
CA LEU A 92 -3.37 1.50 -7.19
C LEU A 92 -4.59 1.14 -6.35
N MET A 93 -5.15 2.09 -5.61
CA MET A 93 -6.27 1.82 -4.71
C MET A 93 -7.49 1.27 -5.47
N ARG A 94 -7.83 1.91 -6.58
CA ARG A 94 -8.92 1.48 -7.45
C ARG A 94 -8.61 0.13 -8.09
N VAL A 95 -7.42 -0.03 -8.69
CA VAL A 95 -7.05 -1.27 -9.40
C VAL A 95 -6.98 -2.48 -8.45
N VAL A 96 -6.46 -2.32 -7.24
CA VAL A 96 -6.46 -3.40 -6.24
C VAL A 96 -7.89 -3.77 -5.85
N ALA A 97 -8.77 -2.79 -5.65
CA ALA A 97 -10.18 -3.04 -5.33
C ALA A 97 -10.94 -3.73 -6.48
N GLU A 98 -10.75 -3.29 -7.73
CA GLU A 98 -11.34 -3.90 -8.93
C GLU A 98 -10.92 -5.36 -9.04
N ARG A 99 -9.61 -5.62 -9.01
CA ARG A 99 -9.07 -6.98 -9.13
C ARG A 99 -9.49 -7.88 -7.97
N LEU A 100 -9.58 -7.35 -6.74
CA LEU A 100 -10.13 -8.10 -5.61
C LEU A 100 -11.56 -8.55 -5.88
N VAL A 101 -12.42 -7.67 -6.37
CA VAL A 101 -13.81 -7.99 -6.69
C VAL A 101 -13.90 -8.98 -7.85
N GLU A 102 -13.00 -8.90 -8.83
CA GLU A 102 -12.94 -9.85 -9.96
C GLU A 102 -12.52 -11.25 -9.54
N VAL A 103 -11.49 -11.40 -8.71
CA VAL A 103 -10.97 -12.73 -8.33
C VAL A 103 -11.74 -13.37 -7.17
N ALA A 104 -12.45 -12.58 -6.35
CA ALA A 104 -13.14 -13.08 -5.18
C ALA A 104 -14.14 -14.21 -5.44
N PRO A 105 -15.00 -14.18 -6.50
CA PRO A 105 -15.89 -15.29 -6.83
C PRO A 105 -15.17 -16.63 -7.04
N SER A 106 -13.96 -16.60 -7.59
CA SER A 106 -13.15 -17.80 -7.84
C SER A 106 -12.34 -18.21 -6.62
N TRP A 107 -11.83 -17.24 -5.85
CA TRP A 107 -11.06 -17.51 -4.64
C TRP A 107 -11.92 -18.02 -3.49
N ASP A 108 -13.15 -17.53 -3.31
CA ASP A 108 -14.03 -17.93 -2.20
C ASP A 108 -14.24 -19.45 -2.09
N PRO A 109 -14.63 -20.18 -3.15
CA PRO A 109 -14.75 -21.64 -3.08
C PRO A 109 -13.39 -22.33 -2.93
N LYS A 110 -12.31 -21.79 -3.50
CA LYS A 110 -10.95 -22.34 -3.38
C LYS A 110 -10.36 -22.17 -1.97
N MET A 111 -10.84 -21.21 -1.18
CA MET A 111 -10.50 -21.10 0.24
C MET A 111 -11.13 -22.22 1.07
N LEU A 112 -12.34 -22.66 0.70
CA LEU A 112 -13.07 -23.76 1.35
C LEU A 112 -12.56 -25.13 0.91
N ASN A 113 -12.30 -25.27 -0.38
CA ASN A 113 -11.86 -26.51 -1.02
C ASN A 113 -10.59 -26.23 -1.85
N PRO A 114 -9.40 -26.21 -1.23
CA PRO A 114 -8.17 -25.91 -1.94
C PRO A 114 -7.88 -26.95 -3.03
N PRO A 115 -7.53 -26.54 -4.26
CA PRO A 115 -7.14 -27.45 -5.32
C PRO A 115 -5.85 -28.21 -4.96
N PRO A 116 -5.67 -29.44 -5.48
CA PRO A 116 -4.48 -30.23 -5.22
C PRO A 116 -3.22 -29.50 -5.69
N GLY A 117 -2.13 -29.66 -4.94
CA GLY A 117 -0.83 -29.01 -5.24
C GLY A 117 -0.71 -27.55 -4.78
N ARG A 118 -1.76 -26.95 -4.19
CA ARG A 118 -1.65 -25.65 -3.51
C ARG A 118 -1.39 -25.84 -2.02
N ALA A 119 -0.57 -24.94 -1.47
CA ALA A 119 -0.30 -24.93 -0.04
C ALA A 119 -1.59 -24.59 0.74
N PRO A 120 -1.84 -25.23 1.91
CA PRO A 120 -2.93 -24.83 2.79
C PRO A 120 -2.87 -23.34 3.12
N GLY A 121 -4.01 -22.66 3.10
CA GLY A 121 -4.08 -21.22 3.38
C GLY A 121 -3.61 -20.29 2.26
N TYR A 122 -3.26 -20.82 1.07
CA TYR A 122 -2.73 -20.01 -0.03
C TYR A 122 -3.67 -18.86 -0.42
N PHE A 123 -4.95 -19.15 -0.70
CA PHE A 123 -5.92 -18.14 -1.13
C PHE A 123 -6.27 -17.16 0.00
N GLN A 124 -6.35 -17.65 1.24
CA GLN A 124 -6.55 -16.81 2.42
C GLN A 124 -5.41 -15.79 2.57
N MET A 125 -4.16 -16.24 2.40
CA MET A 125 -2.99 -15.38 2.49
C MET A 125 -2.91 -14.39 1.33
N ALA A 126 -3.22 -14.82 0.10
CA ALA A 126 -3.27 -13.96 -1.07
C ALA A 126 -4.30 -12.84 -0.87
N ALA A 127 -5.54 -13.19 -0.49
CA ALA A 127 -6.60 -12.21 -0.17
C ALA A 127 -6.18 -11.28 0.96
N ALA A 128 -5.63 -11.81 2.06
CA ALA A 128 -5.24 -11.00 3.20
C ALA A 128 -4.13 -9.99 2.83
N THR A 129 -3.16 -10.41 2.01
CA THR A 129 -2.08 -9.55 1.53
C THR A 129 -2.62 -8.40 0.68
N SER A 130 -3.50 -8.70 -0.28
CA SER A 130 -4.13 -7.70 -1.13
C SER A 130 -5.00 -6.72 -0.34
N ILE A 131 -5.78 -7.21 0.62
CA ILE A 131 -6.65 -6.40 1.47
C ILE A 131 -5.83 -5.53 2.44
N GLN A 132 -4.72 -6.04 2.96
CA GLN A 132 -3.80 -5.27 3.80
C GLN A 132 -3.13 -4.13 3.01
N LEU A 133 -2.74 -4.38 1.76
CA LEU A 133 -2.25 -3.33 0.87
C LEU A 133 -3.35 -2.29 0.61
N LEU A 134 -4.58 -2.74 0.32
CA LEU A 134 -5.72 -1.85 0.13
C LEU A 134 -6.00 -0.97 1.36
N SER A 135 -5.95 -1.55 2.56
CA SER A 135 -6.06 -0.82 3.84
C SER A 135 -5.01 0.29 3.95
N THR A 136 -3.78 -0.01 3.53
CA THR A 136 -2.66 0.95 3.55
C THR A 136 -2.87 2.08 2.54
N LEU A 137 -3.40 1.77 1.35
CA LEU A 137 -3.74 2.75 0.33
C LEU A 137 -4.87 3.68 0.80
N LEU A 138 -5.95 3.11 1.39
CA LEU A 138 -7.04 3.88 1.98
C LEU A 138 -6.53 4.83 3.07
N ALA A 139 -5.62 4.38 3.93
CA ALA A 139 -5.02 5.23 4.95
C ALA A 139 -4.15 6.34 4.36
N SER A 140 -3.41 6.05 3.29
CA SER A 140 -2.53 7.01 2.63
C SER A 140 -3.30 8.16 1.97
N PHE A 141 -4.52 7.90 1.51
CA PHE A 141 -5.42 8.85 0.85
C PHE A 141 -6.57 9.35 1.73
N VAL A 142 -6.47 9.18 3.05
CA VAL A 142 -7.53 9.55 4.02
C VAL A 142 -7.89 11.05 4.01
N GLU A 143 -6.99 11.91 3.52
CA GLU A 143 -7.18 13.36 3.43
C GLU A 143 -7.40 13.86 1.99
N GLU A 144 -7.48 12.96 1.00
CA GLU A 144 -7.84 13.34 -0.37
C GLU A 144 -9.28 13.87 -0.42
N PRO A 145 -9.58 14.91 -1.21
CA PRO A 145 -10.93 15.44 -1.40
C PRO A 145 -11.92 14.32 -1.77
N LYS A 146 -13.18 14.42 -1.32
CA LYS A 146 -14.18 13.34 -1.53
C LYS A 146 -14.48 13.06 -3.00
N ASP A 147 -14.33 14.06 -3.85
CA ASP A 147 -14.48 14.05 -5.31
C ASP A 147 -13.20 13.67 -6.06
N SER A 148 -12.10 13.39 -5.33
CA SER A 148 -10.84 12.97 -5.94
C SER A 148 -11.01 11.67 -6.72
N PRO A 149 -10.51 11.58 -7.97
CA PRO A 149 -10.59 10.37 -8.78
C PRO A 149 -9.75 9.20 -8.24
N VAL A 150 -8.95 9.46 -7.20
CA VAL A 150 -8.18 8.45 -6.46
C VAL A 150 -9.11 7.51 -5.69
N HIS A 151 -10.25 8.01 -5.20
CA HIS A 151 -11.17 7.24 -4.38
C HIS A 151 -11.86 6.12 -5.15
N ILE A 152 -12.17 5.04 -4.42
CA ILE A 152 -12.89 3.88 -4.97
C ILE A 152 -14.32 4.33 -5.33
N PRO A 153 -14.80 4.13 -6.58
CA PRO A 153 -16.17 4.46 -6.96
C PRO A 153 -17.21 3.75 -6.08
N ALA A 154 -18.36 4.40 -5.86
CA ALA A 154 -19.39 3.91 -4.92
C ALA A 154 -19.91 2.51 -5.27
N GLU A 155 -20.08 2.22 -6.57
CA GLU A 155 -20.50 0.91 -7.05
C GLU A 155 -19.47 -0.18 -6.71
N LEU A 156 -18.19 0.09 -7.01
CA LEU A 156 -17.10 -0.83 -6.71
C LEU A 156 -16.94 -1.05 -5.20
N LYS A 157 -17.06 0.02 -4.39
CA LYS A 157 -17.06 -0.06 -2.93
C LYS A 157 -18.18 -1.00 -2.44
N THR A 158 -19.38 -0.89 -2.99
CA THR A 158 -20.51 -1.76 -2.62
C THR A 158 -20.20 -3.24 -2.88
N ARG A 159 -19.68 -3.56 -4.07
CA ARG A 159 -19.28 -4.93 -4.44
C ARG A 159 -18.15 -5.46 -3.55
N LEU A 160 -17.15 -4.63 -3.24
CA LEU A 160 -16.04 -4.99 -2.37
C LEU A 160 -16.52 -5.28 -0.94
N LEU A 161 -17.43 -4.48 -0.40
CA LEU A 161 -17.95 -4.65 0.97
C LEU A 161 -18.65 -5.99 1.17
N ILE A 162 -19.28 -6.57 0.14
CA ILE A 162 -19.89 -7.90 0.20
C ILE A 162 -18.83 -8.95 0.54
N TRP A 163 -17.72 -8.96 -0.19
CA TRP A 163 -16.63 -9.92 0.02
C TRP A 163 -15.93 -9.72 1.35
N LEU A 164 -15.64 -8.47 1.74
CA LEU A 164 -15.03 -8.17 3.03
C LEU A 164 -15.91 -8.65 4.20
N LYS A 165 -17.24 -8.45 4.13
CA LYS A 165 -18.18 -8.93 5.16
C LYS A 165 -18.21 -10.46 5.23
N ASN A 166 -18.24 -11.13 4.07
CA ASN A 166 -18.26 -12.59 3.99
C ASN A 166 -16.97 -13.21 4.55
N TRP A 167 -15.80 -12.74 4.10
CA TRP A 167 -14.51 -13.23 4.58
C TRP A 167 -14.25 -12.87 6.04
N LYS A 168 -14.66 -11.68 6.50
CA LYS A 168 -14.58 -11.30 7.92
C LYS A 168 -15.36 -12.27 8.81
N ARG A 169 -16.59 -12.61 8.42
CA ARG A 169 -17.44 -13.55 9.18
C ARG A 169 -16.83 -14.95 9.20
N ARG A 170 -16.36 -15.44 8.06
CA ARG A 170 -15.84 -16.81 7.92
C ARG A 170 -14.47 -17.00 8.59
N HIS A 171 -13.62 -15.98 8.56
CA HIS A 171 -12.21 -16.05 9.00
C HIS A 171 -11.94 -15.15 10.22
N SER A 172 -12.92 -14.98 11.11
CA SER A 172 -12.92 -13.96 12.18
C SER A 172 -11.73 -14.02 13.13
N THR A 173 -11.17 -15.21 13.39
CA THR A 173 -10.02 -15.42 14.26
C THR A 173 -8.67 -15.38 13.53
N GLU A 174 -8.70 -15.38 12.20
CA GLU A 174 -7.54 -15.45 11.33
C GLU A 174 -7.05 -14.05 10.91
N PHE A 175 -5.86 -14.00 10.33
CA PHE A 175 -5.32 -12.76 9.78
C PHE A 175 -6.25 -12.15 8.71
N LEU A 176 -6.83 -12.97 7.84
CA LEU A 176 -7.77 -12.53 6.80
C LEU A 176 -8.98 -11.79 7.41
N GLY A 177 -9.61 -12.34 8.45
CA GLY A 177 -10.78 -11.69 9.06
C GLY A 177 -10.45 -10.34 9.69
N ARG A 178 -9.29 -10.24 10.36
CA ARG A 178 -8.81 -8.98 10.95
C ARG A 178 -8.57 -7.89 9.91
N VAL A 179 -7.91 -8.23 8.79
CA VAL A 179 -7.68 -7.24 7.72
C VAL A 179 -8.97 -6.88 7.00
N CYS A 180 -9.90 -7.83 6.80
CA CYS A 180 -11.23 -7.54 6.26
C CYS A 180 -12.01 -6.57 7.14
N GLU A 181 -12.01 -6.78 8.47
CA GLU A 181 -12.67 -5.89 9.42
C GLU A 181 -12.12 -4.47 9.35
N ARG A 182 -10.79 -4.32 9.43
CA ARG A 182 -10.13 -3.02 9.37
C ARG A 182 -10.45 -2.29 8.07
N THR A 183 -10.26 -2.94 6.93
CA THR A 183 -10.49 -2.35 5.60
C THR A 183 -11.97 -1.98 5.42
N ARG A 184 -12.89 -2.84 5.87
CA ARG A 184 -14.33 -2.53 5.86
C ARG A 184 -14.62 -1.28 6.68
N SER A 185 -14.12 -1.20 7.90
CA SER A 185 -14.32 -0.05 8.79
C SER A 185 -13.76 1.25 8.18
N GLN A 186 -12.63 1.22 7.47
CA GLN A 186 -12.13 2.39 6.73
C GLN A 186 -13.10 2.81 5.61
N LEU A 187 -13.56 1.86 4.80
CA LEU A 187 -14.48 2.14 3.70
C LEU A 187 -15.82 2.68 4.20
N GLU A 188 -16.32 2.18 5.33
CA GLU A 188 -17.56 2.62 5.97
C GLU A 188 -17.39 3.93 6.77
N GLY A 189 -16.17 4.48 6.88
CA GLY A 189 -15.91 5.76 7.55
C GLY A 189 -15.88 5.68 9.07
N GLY A 190 -15.51 4.53 9.64
CA GLY A 190 -15.42 4.31 11.08
C GLY A 190 -14.44 5.29 11.74
N LYS A 191 -14.96 6.13 12.65
CA LYS A 191 -14.24 7.27 13.25
C LYS A 191 -12.87 6.90 13.83
N GLU A 192 -12.80 5.82 14.60
CA GLU A 192 -11.57 5.37 15.25
C GLU A 192 -10.49 4.99 14.23
N VAL A 193 -10.87 4.18 13.23
CA VAL A 193 -9.93 3.73 12.19
C VAL A 193 -9.49 4.88 11.29
N MET A 194 -10.37 5.86 11.06
CA MET A 194 -10.02 7.07 10.31
C MET A 194 -9.04 7.96 11.09
N THR A 195 -9.20 8.08 12.41
CA THR A 195 -8.23 8.77 13.28
C THR A 195 -6.87 8.07 13.27
N GLU A 196 -6.86 6.74 13.39
CA GLU A 196 -5.63 5.94 13.31
C GLU A 196 -4.94 6.11 11.94
N ALA A 197 -5.70 6.07 10.85
CA ALA A 197 -5.19 6.27 9.50
C ALA A 197 -4.52 7.64 9.32
N LYS A 198 -5.14 8.71 9.83
CA LYS A 198 -4.56 10.06 9.82
C LYS A 198 -3.25 10.12 10.60
N PHE A 199 -3.24 9.55 11.80
CA PHE A 199 -2.04 9.48 12.64
C PHE A 199 -0.90 8.74 11.94
N MET A 200 -1.17 7.54 11.40
CA MET A 200 -0.18 6.75 10.68
C MET A 200 0.35 7.48 9.45
N ARG A 201 -0.52 8.15 8.69
CA ARG A 201 -0.12 8.98 7.56
C ARG A 201 0.83 10.10 7.98
N HIS A 202 0.51 10.83 9.06
CA HIS A 202 1.36 11.89 9.60
C HIS A 202 2.74 11.38 10.00
N MET A 203 2.79 10.23 10.68
CA MET A 203 4.03 9.59 11.09
C MET A 203 4.89 9.20 9.88
N LEU A 204 4.32 8.51 8.88
CA LEU A 204 5.05 8.03 7.70
C LEU A 204 5.55 9.17 6.81
N LEU A 205 4.77 10.24 6.71
CA LEU A 205 5.16 11.45 5.97
C LEU A 205 6.01 12.41 6.81
N ASN A 206 6.32 12.06 8.07
CA ASN A 206 7.08 12.87 9.00
C ASN A 206 6.58 14.33 9.08
N LEU A 207 5.25 14.51 9.11
CA LEU A 207 4.62 15.84 9.02
C LEU A 207 4.75 16.68 10.28
N ASP A 208 5.06 16.05 11.42
CA ASP A 208 5.17 16.72 12.72
C ASP A 208 6.61 17.13 13.06
N ASN A 209 7.59 16.81 12.21
CA ASN A 209 8.99 17.14 12.44
C ASN A 209 9.57 17.97 11.29
N CYS A 210 10.51 18.84 11.65
CA CYS A 210 11.33 19.57 10.70
C CYS A 210 12.24 18.61 9.92
N GLY A 211 12.21 18.68 8.60
CA GLY A 211 13.03 17.86 7.70
C GLY A 211 14.48 18.31 7.55
N LYS A 212 14.86 19.46 8.11
CA LYS A 212 16.25 19.93 8.09
C LYS A 212 17.06 19.12 9.12
N PRO A 213 18.22 18.54 8.75
CA PRO A 213 19.09 17.85 9.71
C PRO A 213 19.41 18.72 10.93
N GLY A 214 19.29 18.15 12.13
CA GLY A 214 19.52 18.84 13.40
C GLY A 214 18.37 19.75 13.89
N CYS A 215 17.34 19.99 13.07
CA CYS A 215 16.19 20.80 13.42
C CYS A 215 15.19 20.00 14.28
N ARG A 216 15.02 20.38 15.55
CA ARG A 216 14.08 19.73 16.48
C ARG A 216 12.73 20.43 16.60
N SER A 217 12.49 21.47 15.79
CA SER A 217 11.23 22.22 15.84
C SER A 217 10.07 21.34 15.39
N LYS A 218 8.96 21.44 16.13
CA LYS A 218 7.66 20.85 15.82
C LYS A 218 6.58 21.90 15.53
N SER A 219 6.94 23.18 15.61
CA SER A 219 6.04 24.30 15.37
C SER A 219 6.44 25.09 14.12
N HIS A 220 5.48 25.82 13.55
CA HIS A 220 5.67 26.68 12.36
C HIS A 220 6.23 25.93 11.14
N LEU A 221 5.85 24.67 10.99
CA LEU A 221 6.29 23.81 9.90
C LEU A 221 5.44 24.07 8.65
N LYS A 222 6.06 24.49 7.55
CA LYS A 222 5.44 24.56 6.22
C LYS A 222 5.84 23.37 5.37
N VAL A 223 4.89 22.84 4.61
CA VAL A 223 5.11 21.74 3.67
C VAL A 223 5.98 22.23 2.50
N CYS A 224 6.95 21.42 2.10
CA CYS A 224 7.72 21.64 0.89
C CYS A 224 6.80 21.63 -0.34
N SER A 225 6.76 22.72 -1.10
CA SER A 225 5.91 22.83 -2.28
C SER A 225 6.23 21.81 -3.38
N LYS A 226 7.50 21.39 -3.49
CA LYS A 226 7.95 20.41 -4.51
C LYS A 226 7.58 18.97 -4.14
N CYS A 227 7.96 18.51 -2.96
CA CYS A 227 7.80 17.10 -2.60
C CYS A 227 6.54 16.81 -1.79
N LYS A 228 5.87 17.82 -1.22
CA LYS A 228 4.69 17.75 -0.34
C LYS A 228 4.79 16.82 0.87
N THR A 229 5.98 16.31 1.14
CA THR A 229 6.21 15.16 2.03
C THR A 229 7.29 15.43 3.07
N VAL A 230 7.81 16.65 3.11
CA VAL A 230 8.77 17.12 4.10
C VAL A 230 8.31 18.50 4.53
N ARG A 231 8.39 18.80 5.83
CA ARG A 231 8.11 20.14 6.32
C ARG A 231 9.37 20.83 6.83
N TYR A 232 9.44 22.14 6.67
CA TYR A 232 10.55 22.97 7.15
C TYR A 232 10.02 24.10 8.02
N VAL A 233 10.82 24.55 8.98
CA VAL A 233 10.48 25.74 9.78
C VAL A 233 10.41 26.95 8.86
N SER A 234 9.27 27.64 8.87
CA SER A 234 9.11 28.94 8.22
C SER A 234 9.19 30.01 9.30
N PHE A 235 10.18 30.90 9.20
CA PHE A 235 10.21 32.10 10.03
C PHE A 235 9.31 33.19 9.41
N PRO A 236 8.60 34.01 10.22
CA PRO A 236 7.66 35.00 9.72
C PRO A 236 8.25 36.10 8.81
N ASN A 237 9.58 36.31 8.78
CA ASN A 237 10.18 37.52 8.17
C ASN A 237 11.20 37.28 7.04
N ASN A 238 11.39 36.06 6.54
CA ASN A 238 12.30 35.81 5.40
C ASN A 238 11.54 35.30 4.17
N THR A 239 11.21 36.24 3.28
CA THR A 239 10.48 36.05 2.03
C THR A 239 11.30 35.36 0.93
N THR A 240 12.47 34.81 1.23
CA THR A 240 13.33 34.17 0.22
C THR A 240 13.95 32.90 0.78
N PHE A 241 13.19 31.81 0.71
CA PHE A 241 13.74 30.46 0.83
C PHE A 241 14.44 30.12 -0.50
N THR A 242 15.66 30.62 -0.68
CA THR A 242 16.57 30.09 -1.69
C THR A 242 16.97 28.70 -1.20
N LEU A 243 16.28 27.68 -1.72
CA LEU A 243 16.65 26.29 -1.52
C LEU A 243 18.11 26.13 -1.96
N LEU A 244 19.01 25.92 -1.00
CA LEU A 244 20.34 25.37 -1.27
C LEU A 244 20.13 24.01 -1.94
N ASN A 245 20.18 24.03 -3.28
CA ASN A 245 20.29 22.88 -4.16
C ASN A 245 21.62 22.20 -3.87
N THR A 246 21.65 21.23 -2.98
CA THR A 246 22.64 20.14 -2.99
C THR A 246 21.99 18.97 -2.30
N HIS A 247 21.25 18.16 -3.05
CA HIS A 247 21.08 16.71 -2.88
C HIS A 247 20.02 16.29 -3.90
N SER A 248 20.51 16.03 -5.11
CA SER A 248 19.82 15.20 -6.10
C SER A 248 19.52 13.86 -5.45
N PHE A 249 18.25 13.44 -5.52
CA PHE A 249 17.84 12.06 -5.25
C PHE A 249 18.23 11.17 -6.43
#